data_AF-A0A560H7Y3-F1
#
_entry.id   AF-A0A560H7Y3-F1
#
_cell.length_a   1.000
_cell.length_b   1.000
_cell.length_c   1.000
_cell.angle_alpha   90.00
_cell.angle_beta   90.00
_cell.angle_gamma   90.00
#
_symmetry.space_group_name_H-M   'P 1'
#
loop_
_entity.id
_entity.type
_entity.pdbx_description
1 polymer ?
#
loop_
_entity_poly.entity_id
_entity_poly.type
_entity_poly.pdbx_seq_one_letter_code
_entity_poly.pdbx_strand_id
1 'polypeptide(L)' 'MARTIVIERGPGGLWAAHDSAGLIGGVFKERRAAVAFAIFQPDRPTVLLRAGGAGAGPGAGAARMAAPRFPSSRF' A
#
# COMPACT_ATOMS: atom_id res chain seq x y z
N MET A 1 9.27 -11.00 -18.88
CA MET A 1 8.16 -10.11 -18.49
C MET A 1 8.50 -9.49 -17.13
N ALA A 2 8.25 -8.20 -16.92
CA ALA A 2 8.54 -7.55 -15.64
C ALA A 2 7.41 -7.86 -14.63
N ARG A 3 7.76 -8.47 -13.50
CA ARG A 3 6.82 -8.74 -12.40
C ARG A 3 6.61 -7.47 -11.59
N THR A 4 5.38 -7.24 -11.15
CA THR A 4 5.04 -6.14 -10.25
C THR A 4 4.57 -6.71 -8.93
N ILE A 5 5.15 -6.21 -7.83
CA ILE A 5 4.74 -6.55 -6.47
C ILE A 5 4.10 -5.31 -5.85
N VAL A 6 2.89 -5.46 -5.35
CA VAL A 6 2.17 -4.44 -4.62
C VAL A 6 2.28 -4.74 -3.14
N ILE A 7 2.67 -3.72 -2.37
CA ILE A 7 2.72 -3.75 -0.92
C ILE A 7 1.60 -2.88 -0.40
N GLU A 8 0.69 -3.46 0.38
CA GLU A 8 -0.45 -2.74 0.94
C GLU A 8 -0.64 -3.06 2.42
N ARG A 9 -1.29 -2.12 3.12
CA ARG A 9 -1.64 -2.30 4.54
C ARG A 9 -3.03 -2.94 4.63
N GLY A 10 -3.08 -4.16 5.16
CA GLY A 10 -4.30 -4.93 5.37
C GLY A 10 -4.95 -4.70 6.74
N PRO A 11 -6.06 -5.40 7.01
CA PRO A 11 -6.73 -5.42 8.31
C PRO A 11 -5.77 -5.83 9.44
N GLY A 12 -5.94 -5.27 10.63
CA GLY A 12 -5.02 -5.50 11.75
C GLY A 12 -3.69 -4.75 11.64
N GLY A 13 -3.55 -3.86 10.65
CA GLY A 13 -2.38 -2.99 10.50
C GLY A 13 -1.14 -3.66 9.93
N LEU A 14 -1.25 -4.93 9.51
CA LEU A 14 -0.20 -5.70 8.87
C LEU A 14 -0.01 -5.27 7.40
N TRP A 15 1.17 -5.55 6.87
CA TRP A 15 1.55 -5.29 5.48
C TRP A 15 1.58 -6.58 4.70
N ALA A 16 1.01 -6.60 3.50
CA ALA A 16 1.00 -7.76 2.62
C ALA A 16 1.69 -7.42 1.31
N ALA A 17 2.48 -8.35 0.79
CA ALA A 17 3.00 -8.28 -0.57
C ALA A 17 2.18 -9.22 -1.46
N HIS A 18 1.72 -8.74 -2.60
CA HIS A 18 0.98 -9.55 -3.57
C HIS A 18 1.35 -9.16 -5.01
N ASP A 19 1.18 -10.09 -5.93
CA ASP A 19 1.31 -9.87 -7.38
C ASP A 19 0.02 -10.32 -8.09
N SER A 20 0.07 -10.47 -9.42
CA SER A 20 -1.09 -10.91 -10.20
C SER A 20 -1.55 -12.35 -9.90
N ALA A 21 -0.72 -13.17 -9.25
CA ALA A 21 -1.06 -14.53 -8.83
C ALA A 21 -1.58 -14.58 -7.38
N GLY A 22 -1.35 -13.53 -6.58
CA GLY A 22 -1.89 -13.40 -5.23
C GLY A 22 -0.83 -13.06 -4.18
N LEU A 23 -1.08 -13.45 -2.93
CA LEU A 23 -0.21 -13.16 -1.79
C LEU A 23 1.13 -13.89 -1.92
N ILE A 24 2.23 -13.20 -1.62
CA ILE A 24 3.59 -13.72 -1.69
C ILE A 24 4.38 -13.36 -0.43
N GLY A 25 5.20 -14.29 0.06
CA GLY A 25 6.07 -14.06 1.24
C GLY A 25 5.35 -13.92 2.58
N GLY A 26 4.02 -13.82 2.59
CA GLY A 26 3.18 -13.71 3.80
C GLY A 26 2.83 -12.28 4.18
N VAL A 27 2.51 -12.08 5.47
CA VAL A 27 2.16 -10.79 6.06
C VAL A 27 3.26 -10.32 7.02
N PHE A 28 3.52 -9.02 7.02
CA PHE A 28 4.61 -8.37 7.73
C PHE A 28 4.06 -7.38 8.75
N LYS A 29 4.65 -7.31 9.94
CA LYS A 29 4.27 -6.30 10.94
C LYS A 29 4.70 -4.89 10.53
N GLU A 30 5.82 -4.79 9.83
CA GLU A 30 6.44 -3.52 9.44
C GLU A 30 6.46 -3.33 7.93
N ARG A 31 6.15 -2.12 7.47
CA ARG A 31 6.22 -1.72 6.05
C ARG A 31 7.60 -2.00 5.46
N ARG A 32 8.66 -1.67 6.21
CA ARG A 32 10.04 -1.80 5.75
C ARG A 32 10.40 -3.26 5.44
N ALA A 33 9.90 -4.20 6.24
CA ALA A 33 10.13 -5.63 6.02
C ALA A 33 9.45 -6.11 4.72
N ALA A 34 8.20 -5.70 4.47
CA ALA A 34 7.50 -6.02 3.22
C ALA A 34 8.22 -5.44 1.99
N VAL A 35 8.73 -4.21 2.10
CA VAL A 35 9.48 -3.55 1.02
C VAL A 35 10.81 -4.24 0.76
N ALA A 36 11.55 -4.57 1.82
CA ALA A 36 12.80 -5.32 1.68
C ALA A 36 12.56 -6.68 1.00
N PHE A 37 11.51 -7.41 1.41
CA PHE A 37 11.13 -8.68 0.78
C PHE A 37 10.91 -8.53 -0.73
N ALA A 38 10.20 -7.48 -1.17
CA ALA A 38 9.92 -7.26 -2.58
C ALA A 38 11.17 -6.82 -3.38
N ILE A 39 12.02 -5.97 -2.80
CA ILE A 39 13.24 -5.47 -3.46
C ILE A 39 14.27 -6.59 -3.66
N PHE A 40 14.38 -7.52 -2.71
CA PHE A 40 15.36 -8.61 -2.76
C PHE A 40 14.87 -9.86 -3.51
N GLN A 41 13.78 -9.75 -4.28
CA GLN A 41 13.37 -10.83 -5.18
C GLN A 41 14.38 -10.98 -6.33
N PRO A 42 14.69 -12.22 -6.76
CA PRO A 42 15.74 -12.49 -7.75
C PRO A 42 15.43 -11.90 -9.13
N ASP A 43 14.14 -11.73 -9.46
CA ASP A 43 13.65 -11.23 -10.73
C ASP A 43 13.57 -9.70 -10.83
N ARG A 44 14.02 -8.98 -9.79
CA ARG A 44 14.02 -7.49 -9.72
C ARG A 44 12.67 -6.89 -10.13
N PRO A 45 11.59 -7.18 -9.38
CA PRO A 45 10.27 -6.72 -9.69
C PRO A 45 10.14 -5.20 -9.51
N THR A 46 9.16 -4.62 -10.19
CA THR A 46 8.71 -3.26 -9.87
C THR A 46 7.92 -3.32 -8.57
N VAL A 47 8.32 -2.53 -7.57
CA VAL A 47 7.67 -2.49 -6.27
C VAL A 47 6.75 -1.27 -6.19
N LEU A 48 5.46 -1.52 -6.00
CA LEU A 48 4.47 -0.49 -5.77
C LEU A 48 4.05 -0.52 -4.31
N LEU A 49 4.00 0.65 -3.68
CA LEU A 49 3.49 0.77 -2.33
C LEU A 49 2.16 1.51 -2.34
N ARG A 50 1.11 0.81 -1.92
CA ARG A 50 -0.20 1.40 -1.70
C ARG A 50 -0.29 1.93 -0.27
N ALA A 51 -0.27 3.25 -0.13
CA ALA A 51 -0.62 3.88 1.14
C ALA A 51 -2.11 3.59 1.42
N GLY A 52 -2.40 2.88 2.50
CA GLY A 52 -3.78 2.62 2.92
C GLY A 52 -4.47 3.93 3.31
N GLY A 53 -5.14 4.57 2.36
CA GLY A 53 -6.32 5.37 2.65
C GLY A 53 -7.46 4.39 2.88
N ALA A 54 -8.27 4.61 3.93
CA ALA A 54 -9.53 3.91 4.06
C ALA A 54 -10.32 4.06 2.75
N GLY A 55 -10.45 2.98 1.99
CA GLY A 55 -11.16 2.94 0.71
C GLY A 55 -10.26 3.14 -0.52
N ALA A 56 -9.80 2.02 -1.10
CA ALA A 56 -9.47 1.96 -2.53
C ALA A 56 -9.52 0.51 -3.02
N GLY A 57 -10.69 -0.12 -2.90
CA GLY A 57 -11.14 -1.16 -3.82
C GLY A 57 -11.62 -0.54 -5.14
N PRO A 58 -11.84 -1.34 -6.19
CA PRO A 58 -11.57 -1.00 -7.59
C PRO A 58 -12.55 0.03 -8.15
N GLY A 59 -12.03 1.14 -8.69
CA GLY A 59 -12.85 2.07 -9.50
C GLY A 59 -12.88 3.55 -9.07
N ALA A 60 -12.15 3.99 -8.05
CA ALA A 60 -12.20 5.39 -7.59
C ALA A 60 -11.31 6.33 -8.43
N GLY A 61 -11.61 6.47 -9.71
CA GLY A 61 -11.41 7.75 -10.39
C GLY A 61 -12.42 8.75 -9.81
N ALA A 62 -11.92 9.91 -9.38
CA ALA A 62 -12.70 11.08 -8.97
C ALA A 62 -13.54 10.96 -7.67
N ALA A 63 -12.93 11.27 -6.53
CA ALA A 63 -13.59 12.11 -5.53
C ALA A 63 -12.54 12.79 -4.63
N ARG A 64 -12.36 14.09 -4.92
CA ARG A 64 -11.67 15.10 -4.14
C ARG A 64 -11.78 14.87 -2.63
N MET A 65 -10.63 14.74 -1.97
CA MET A 65 -10.51 14.92 -0.53
C MET A 65 -10.82 16.40 -0.23
N ALA A 66 -12.04 16.68 0.24
CA ALA A 66 -12.33 17.94 0.91
C ALA A 66 -11.54 17.94 2.23
N ALA A 67 -10.49 18.75 2.30
CA ALA A 67 -9.77 18.99 3.55
C ALA A 67 -10.75 19.62 4.57
N PRO A 68 -10.79 19.17 5.84
CA PRO A 68 -11.50 19.90 6.86
C PRO A 68 -10.78 21.23 7.12
N ARG A 69 -11.49 22.33 6.89
CA ARG A 69 -11.04 23.68 7.28
C ARG A 69 -11.06 23.76 8.80
N PHE A 70 -9.89 23.79 9.43
CA PHE A 70 -9.78 24.17 10.84
C PHE A 70 -10.14 25.66 10.99
N PRO A 71 -11.11 26.06 11.83
CA PRO A 71 -11.30 27.45 12.17
C PRO A 71 -10.22 27.87 13.18
N SER A 72 -9.40 28.86 12.80
CA SER A 72 -8.51 29.55 13.71
C SER A 72 -9.34 30.38 14.71
N SER A 73 -9.54 29.89 15.94
CA SER A 73 -10.02 30.75 17.03
C SER A 73 -8.82 31.46 17.65
N ARG A 74 -8.81 32.78 17.54
CA ARG A 74 -8.04 33.68 18.41
C ARG A 74 -8.47 33.45 19.86
N PHE A 75 -7.50 33.32 20.76
CA PHE A 75 -7.53 33.90 22.11
C PHE A 75 -6.09 34.22 22.51
#